data_AF-A0A661IU52-F1
#
_entry.id   AF-A0A661IU52-F1
#
_cell.length_a   1.000
_cell.length_b   1.000
_cell.length_c   1.000
_cell.angle_alpha   90.00
_cell.angle_beta   90.00
_cell.angle_gamma   90.00
#
_symmetry.space_group_name_H-M   'P 1'
#
loop_
_entity.id
_entity.type
_entity.pdbx_description
1 polymer ?
#
loop_
_entity_poly.entity_id
_entity_poly.type
_entity_poly.pdbx_seq_one_letter_code
_entity_poly.pdbx_strand_id
1 'polypeptide(L)'
;MIKVSLLFITTLLFSKSTFDNSFITQYEYGKMLYNNPRGISCNRCHANDAKGKVISTFIHTYHKKKYECSIKTTDITNISYEKFLMTLDPNIKKSKRKFTKSQICEKLAYRNSMPTYFLTKDELKSIYFYLKNKNNYE
;
A
#
# COMPACT_ATOMS: atom_id res chain seq x y z
N MET A 1 -52.12 -5.04 34.60
CA MET A 1 -51.80 -5.80 33.36
C MET A 1 -50.82 -5.07 32.43
N ILE A 2 -50.00 -4.13 32.90
CA ILE A 2 -48.99 -3.46 32.06
C ILE A 2 -47.76 -3.28 32.93
N LYS A 3 -46.76 -4.16 32.82
CA LYS A 3 -45.39 -3.92 33.34
C LYS A 3 -44.34 -4.98 33.01
N VAL A 4 -44.71 -6.12 32.40
CA VAL A 4 -43.73 -7.17 32.06
C VAL A 4 -43.29 -7.13 30.59
N SER A 5 -43.98 -6.37 29.73
CA SER A 5 -43.71 -6.36 28.28
C SER A 5 -42.49 -5.52 27.85
N LEU A 6 -41.85 -4.77 28.75
CA LEU A 6 -40.70 -3.90 28.39
C LEU A 6 -39.32 -4.52 28.63
N LEU A 7 -39.25 -5.68 29.28
CA LEU A 7 -37.96 -6.31 29.64
C LEU A 7 -37.41 -7.27 28.56
N PHE A 8 -38.15 -7.48 27.48
CA PHE A 8 -37.75 -8.38 26.39
C PHE A 8 -37.19 -7.65 25.15
N ILE A 9 -37.28 -6.32 25.10
CA ILE A 9 -36.80 -5.51 23.97
C ILE A 9 -35.34 -5.05 24.16
N THR A 10 -34.83 -5.00 25.40
CA THR A 10 -33.46 -4.56 25.71
C THR A 10 -32.39 -5.63 25.51
N THR A 11 -32.74 -6.92 25.48
CA THR A 11 -31.77 -8.02 25.32
C THR A 11 -31.43 -8.37 23.88
N LEU A 12 -32.17 -7.87 22.88
CA LEU A 12 -31.86 -8.12 21.45
C LEU A 12 -30.77 -7.19 20.87
N LEU A 13 -30.36 -6.14 21.58
CA LEU A 13 -29.44 -5.14 21.05
C LEU A 13 -27.94 -5.44 21.32
N PHE A 14 -27.61 -6.49 22.09
CA PHE A 14 -26.23 -6.77 22.51
C PHE A 14 -25.53 -7.93 21.80
N SER A 15 -26.18 -8.63 20.87
CA SER A 15 -25.62 -9.87 20.28
C SER A 15 -25.05 -9.72 18.87
N LYS A 16 -24.37 -8.60 18.57
CA LYS A 16 -23.58 -8.47 17.33
C LYS A 16 -22.08 -8.65 17.62
N SER A 17 -21.71 -9.79 18.22
CA SER A 17 -20.32 -10.25 18.19
C SER A 17 -20.06 -10.93 16.85
N THR A 18 -19.54 -10.18 15.87
CA THR A 18 -18.99 -10.77 14.65
C THR A 18 -17.64 -11.40 15.00
N PHE A 19 -17.66 -12.67 15.43
CA PHE A 19 -16.43 -13.44 15.57
C PHE A 19 -15.80 -13.60 14.18
N ASP A 20 -14.59 -13.07 14.01
CA ASP A 20 -13.80 -13.28 12.80
C ASP A 20 -13.25 -14.71 12.82
N ASN A 21 -13.90 -15.60 12.07
CA ASN A 21 -13.49 -17.00 11.95
C ASN A 21 -12.35 -17.21 10.93
N SER A 22 -11.67 -16.14 10.53
CA SER A 22 -10.53 -16.22 9.61
C SER A 22 -9.34 -16.89 10.29
N PHE A 23 -8.70 -17.83 9.59
CA PHE A 23 -7.52 -18.55 10.07
C PHE A 23 -6.31 -17.62 10.32
N ILE A 24 -6.28 -16.48 9.63
CA ILE A 24 -5.25 -15.44 9.77
C ILE A 24 -5.92 -14.09 10.01
N THR A 25 -5.25 -13.24 10.78
CA THR A 25 -5.68 -11.88 11.01
C THR A 25 -5.48 -11.01 9.77
N GLN A 26 -6.21 -9.88 9.70
CA GLN A 26 -6.00 -8.89 8.64
C GLN A 26 -4.55 -8.37 8.58
N TYR A 27 -3.89 -8.24 9.74
CA TYR A 27 -2.48 -7.84 9.83
C TYR A 27 -1.56 -8.87 9.17
N GLU A 28 -1.71 -10.15 9.53
CA GLU A 28 -0.90 -11.25 8.98
C GLU A 28 -1.12 -11.40 7.48
N TYR A 29 -2.37 -11.33 7.03
CA TYR A 29 -2.69 -11.38 5.61
C TYR A 29 -2.07 -10.20 4.84
N GLY A 30 -2.17 -8.99 5.38
CA GLY A 30 -1.54 -7.80 4.82
C GLY A 30 -0.02 -7.90 4.77
N LYS A 31 0.62 -8.42 5.82
CA LYS A 31 2.06 -8.68 5.89
C LYS A 31 2.49 -9.70 4.84
N MET A 32 1.73 -10.77 4.68
CA MET A 32 1.99 -11.79 3.65
C MET A 32 1.91 -11.17 2.26
N LEU A 33 0.85 -10.42 1.96
CA LEU A 33 0.69 -9.73 0.66
C LEU A 33 1.76 -8.67 0.40
N TYR A 34 2.21 -7.95 1.42
CA TYR A 34 3.33 -7.00 1.28
C TYR A 34 4.63 -7.71 0.86
N ASN A 35 4.88 -8.89 1.43
CA ASN A 35 6.07 -9.68 1.14
C ASN A 35 5.93 -10.55 -0.12
N ASN A 36 4.71 -10.84 -0.57
CA ASN A 36 4.46 -11.66 -1.74
C ASN A 36 3.11 -11.28 -2.40
N PRO A 37 3.02 -10.10 -3.04
CA PRO A 37 1.90 -9.78 -3.90
C PRO A 37 2.01 -10.65 -5.17
N ARG A 38 0.95 -10.75 -5.96
CA ARG A 38 0.96 -11.45 -7.26
C ARG A 38 1.95 -10.77 -8.24
N GLY A 39 3.26 -11.03 -8.11
CA GLY A 39 4.33 -10.33 -8.83
C GLY A 39 5.58 -10.10 -7.99
N ILE A 40 6.18 -8.92 -8.13
CA ILE A 40 7.40 -8.52 -7.39
C ILE A 40 7.01 -8.04 -5.99
N SER A 41 7.68 -8.56 -4.97
CA SER A 41 7.45 -8.15 -3.58
C SER A 41 7.59 -6.64 -3.34
N CYS A 42 6.67 -6.06 -2.56
CA CYS A 42 6.73 -4.66 -2.16
C CYS A 42 8.01 -4.38 -1.35
N ASN A 43 8.42 -5.33 -0.49
CA ASN A 43 9.62 -5.17 0.36
C ASN A 43 10.92 -5.11 -0.45
N ARG A 44 10.96 -5.69 -1.65
CA ARG A 44 12.14 -5.64 -2.53
C ARG A 44 12.44 -4.22 -2.96
N CYS A 45 11.43 -3.36 -3.03
CA CYS A 45 11.55 -1.96 -3.41
C CYS A 45 11.43 -1.01 -2.21
N HIS A 46 10.55 -1.29 -1.26
CA HIS A 46 10.26 -0.41 -0.12
C HIS A 46 10.93 -0.81 1.19
N ALA A 47 11.79 -1.83 1.18
CA ALA A 47 12.43 -2.43 2.36
C ALA A 47 11.43 -3.07 3.34
N ASN A 48 11.91 -3.80 4.34
CA ASN A 48 11.03 -4.48 5.30
C ASN A 48 10.31 -3.51 6.24
N ASP A 49 10.90 -2.34 6.49
CA ASP A 49 10.37 -1.26 7.31
C ASP A 49 9.46 -0.29 6.54
N ALA A 50 9.27 -0.52 5.23
CA ALA A 50 8.49 0.31 4.34
C ALA A 50 8.98 1.77 4.19
N LYS A 51 10.22 2.07 4.60
CA LYS A 51 10.82 3.43 4.51
C LYS A 51 11.40 3.76 3.13
N GLY A 52 11.42 2.78 2.23
CA GLY A 52 12.04 2.95 0.92
C GLY A 52 13.56 2.74 0.96
N LYS A 53 14.16 2.67 -0.23
CA LYS A 53 15.61 2.55 -0.40
C LYS A 53 16.03 2.97 -1.81
N VAL A 54 17.34 3.10 -2.00
CA VAL A 54 17.92 3.13 -3.34
C VAL A 54 17.88 1.71 -3.91
N ILE A 55 17.17 1.54 -5.03
CA ILE A 55 17.07 0.25 -5.75
C ILE A 55 18.30 0.04 -6.62
N SER A 56 18.72 1.09 -7.35
CA SER A 56 19.83 1.01 -8.29
C SER A 56 20.37 2.40 -8.61
N THR A 57 21.64 2.45 -8.99
CA THR A 57 22.35 3.63 -9.49
C THR A 57 22.92 3.33 -10.86
N PHE A 58 22.83 4.29 -11.79
CA PHE A 58 23.29 4.11 -13.16
C PHE A 58 23.67 5.45 -13.81
N ILE A 59 24.52 5.40 -14.82
CA ILE A 59 24.89 6.57 -15.61
C ILE A 59 24.00 6.63 -16.85
N HIS A 60 23.29 7.75 -17.03
CA HIS A 60 22.53 8.04 -18.24
C HIS A 60 23.21 9.14 -19.05
N THR A 61 23.33 8.98 -20.36
CA THR A 61 23.88 10.02 -21.23
C THR A 61 22.77 10.68 -22.03
N TYR A 62 22.63 12.01 -21.91
CA TYR A 62 21.64 12.80 -22.63
C TYR A 62 22.27 14.10 -23.16
N HIS A 63 22.16 14.37 -24.46
CA HIS A 63 22.86 15.47 -25.16
C HIS A 63 24.36 15.55 -24.84
N LYS A 64 25.06 14.42 -24.94
CA LYS A 64 26.50 14.28 -24.65
C LYS A 64 26.92 14.63 -23.21
N LYS A 65 25.96 14.89 -22.31
CA LYS A 65 26.20 15.07 -20.87
C LYS A 65 25.86 13.76 -20.15
N LYS A 66 26.71 13.38 -19.20
CA LYS A 66 26.48 12.22 -18.32
C LYS A 66 25.73 12.68 -17.07
N TYR A 67 24.75 11.88 -16.65
CA TYR A 67 23.93 12.08 -15.46
C TYR A 67 24.04 10.84 -14.59
N GLU A 68 24.41 11.03 -13.33
CA GLU A 68 24.35 9.98 -12.32
C GLU A 68 22.93 9.91 -11.79
N CYS A 69 22.20 8.87 -12.20
CA CYS A 69 20.82 8.66 -11.83
C CYS A 69 20.71 7.57 -10.76
N SER A 70 19.68 7.70 -9.92
CA SER A 70 19.28 6.66 -8.98
C SER A 70 17.79 6.40 -9.08
N ILE A 71 17.41 5.12 -8.99
CA ILE A 71 16.03 4.72 -8.74
C ILE A 71 15.88 4.60 -7.23
N LYS A 72 15.14 5.52 -6.64
CA LYS A 72 14.84 5.54 -5.21
C LYS A 72 13.34 5.43 -4.98
N THR A 73 12.96 4.62 -4.00
CA THR A 73 11.58 4.56 -3.50
C THR A 73 11.41 5.48 -2.31
N THR A 74 10.15 5.78 -1.99
CA THR A 74 9.78 6.66 -0.89
C THR A 74 9.37 5.88 0.34
N ASP A 75 9.41 6.55 1.49
CA ASP A 75 8.75 6.11 2.70
C ASP A 75 7.23 6.05 2.47
N ILE A 76 6.64 4.90 2.77
CA ILE A 76 5.20 4.64 2.67
C ILE A 76 4.56 4.27 4.01
N THR A 77 5.27 4.35 5.13
CA THR A 77 4.72 4.12 6.49
C THR A 77 3.52 5.03 6.75
N ASN A 78 3.65 6.30 6.38
CA ASN A 78 2.65 7.35 6.61
C ASN A 78 1.84 7.73 5.36
N ILE A 79 1.82 6.90 4.31
CA ILE A 79 1.03 7.17 3.10
C ILE A 79 -0.48 7.24 3.41
N SER A 80 -1.21 8.21 2.85
CA SER A 80 -2.68 8.27 2.94
C SER A 80 -3.32 7.13 2.13
N TYR A 81 -4.48 6.64 2.55
CA TYR A 81 -5.20 5.58 1.81
C TYR A 81 -5.50 5.96 0.36
N GLU A 82 -5.87 7.21 0.10
CA GLU A 82 -6.12 7.71 -1.27
C GLU A 82 -4.87 7.58 -2.14
N LYS A 83 -3.74 8.15 -1.72
CA LYS A 83 -2.46 8.04 -2.44
C LYS A 83 -1.97 6.59 -2.60
N PHE A 84 -2.27 5.72 -1.63
CA PHE A 84 -2.00 4.29 -1.71
C PHE A 84 -2.80 3.65 -2.85
N LEU A 85 -4.11 3.88 -2.90
CA LEU A 85 -4.97 3.36 -3.97
C LEU A 85 -4.61 3.95 -5.33
N MET A 86 -4.35 5.26 -5.42
CA MET A 86 -3.87 5.91 -6.65
C MET A 86 -2.57 5.28 -7.17
N THR A 87 -1.78 4.64 -6.30
CA THR A 87 -0.56 3.94 -6.70
C THR A 87 -0.85 2.53 -7.21
N LEU A 88 -1.67 1.76 -6.49
CA LEU A 88 -1.82 0.31 -6.66
C LEU A 88 -3.06 -0.13 -7.44
N ASP A 89 -4.15 0.62 -7.43
CA ASP A 89 -5.37 0.26 -8.14
C ASP A 89 -5.25 0.69 -9.62
N PRO A 90 -5.16 -0.26 -10.57
CA PRO A 90 -5.01 0.08 -11.99
C PRO A 90 -6.25 0.76 -12.58
N ASN A 91 -7.40 0.68 -11.91
CA ASN A 91 -8.64 1.30 -12.37
C ASN A 91 -8.69 2.81 -12.04
N ILE A 92 -7.81 3.29 -11.17
CA ILE A 92 -7.75 4.71 -10.81
C ILE A 92 -6.88 5.46 -11.84
N LYS A 93 -7.52 6.37 -12.59
CA LYS A 93 -6.83 7.19 -13.58
C LYS A 93 -5.89 8.18 -12.89
N LYS A 94 -4.62 8.17 -13.30
CA LYS A 94 -3.60 9.09 -12.79
C LYS A 94 -3.39 10.23 -13.78
N SER A 95 -3.21 11.44 -13.26
CA SER A 95 -2.77 12.55 -14.10
C SER A 95 -1.36 12.27 -14.64
N LYS A 96 -1.12 12.60 -15.91
CA LYS A 96 0.22 12.48 -16.49
C LYS A 96 1.11 13.54 -15.87
N ARG A 97 2.10 13.12 -15.08
CA ARG A 97 3.13 14.02 -14.58
C ARG A 97 3.94 14.59 -15.75
N LYS A 98 4.03 15.91 -15.81
CA LYS A 98 4.92 16.63 -16.74
C LYS A 98 6.30 16.77 -16.09
N PHE A 99 7.34 16.62 -16.89
CA PHE A 99 8.74 16.75 -16.46
C PHE A 99 9.39 17.89 -17.23
N THR A 100 10.22 18.68 -16.55
CA THR A 100 11.06 19.70 -17.20
C THR A 100 12.23 19.04 -17.92
N LYS A 101 12.92 19.80 -18.78
CA LYS A 101 14.14 19.33 -19.46
C LYS A 101 15.28 18.99 -18.49
N SER A 102 15.27 19.55 -17.27
CA SER A 102 16.27 19.26 -16.22
C SER A 102 15.98 17.97 -15.44
N GLN A 103 14.73 17.50 -15.41
CA GLN A 103 14.29 16.33 -14.64
C GLN A 103 14.49 15.00 -15.39
N ILE A 104 15.72 14.77 -15.86
CA ILE A 104 16.05 13.63 -16.73
C ILE A 104 15.97 12.32 -15.94
N CYS A 105 16.63 12.26 -14.78
CA CYS A 105 16.66 11.05 -13.95
C CYS A 105 15.27 10.74 -13.35
N GLU A 106 14.52 11.75 -12.93
CA GLU A 106 13.16 11.57 -12.39
C GLU A 106 12.20 11.05 -13.47
N LYS A 107 12.33 11.56 -14.71
CA LYS A 107 11.53 11.08 -15.83
C LYS A 107 11.82 9.61 -16.14
N LEU A 108 13.07 9.18 -16.05
CA LEU A 108 13.46 7.78 -16.25
C LEU A 108 12.95 6.88 -15.13
N ALA A 109 13.12 7.30 -13.88
CA ALA A 109 12.65 6.55 -12.71
C ALA A 109 11.12 6.40 -12.71
N TYR A 110 10.38 7.49 -12.99
CA TYR A 110 8.91 7.52 -12.92
C TYR A 110 8.22 6.50 -13.82
N ARG A 111 8.80 6.15 -14.98
CA ARG A 111 8.13 5.28 -15.95
C ARG A 111 8.24 3.79 -15.61
N ASN A 112 9.19 3.39 -14.76
CA ASN A 112 9.66 2.00 -14.72
C ASN A 112 9.80 1.41 -13.30
N SER A 113 9.39 2.12 -12.24
CA SER A 113 9.84 1.79 -10.89
C SER A 113 8.91 0.88 -10.08
N MET A 114 7.62 0.76 -10.41
CA MET A 114 6.66 -0.04 -9.62
C MET A 114 5.81 -0.94 -10.53
N PRO A 115 5.70 -2.24 -10.22
CA PRO A 115 4.88 -3.15 -11.02
C PRO A 115 3.39 -2.91 -10.79
N THR A 116 2.58 -3.30 -11.77
CA THR A 116 1.13 -3.37 -11.63
C THR A 116 0.76 -4.68 -10.95
N TYR A 117 -0.15 -4.62 -9.98
CA TYR A 117 -0.70 -5.80 -9.33
C TYR A 117 -2.18 -5.94 -9.64
N PHE A 118 -2.66 -7.17 -9.76
CA PHE A 118 -4.08 -7.50 -9.86
C PHE A 118 -4.57 -7.96 -8.49
N LEU A 119 -4.77 -7.00 -7.59
CA LEU A 119 -5.24 -7.22 -6.22
C LEU A 119 -6.71 -6.84 -6.10
N THR A 120 -7.44 -7.55 -5.25
CA THR A 120 -8.82 -7.20 -4.88
C THR A 120 -8.83 -5.99 -3.94
N LYS A 121 -10.00 -5.36 -3.78
CA LYS A 121 -10.17 -4.24 -2.84
C LYS A 121 -9.82 -4.63 -1.40
N ASP A 122 -10.12 -5.86 -0.99
CA ASP A 122 -9.87 -6.32 0.38
C ASP A 122 -8.40 -6.68 0.61
N GLU A 123 -7.70 -7.15 -0.41
CA GLU A 123 -6.24 -7.30 -0.38
C GLU A 123 -5.53 -5.95 -0.26
N LEU A 124 -5.97 -4.95 -1.03
CA LEU A 124 -5.46 -3.58 -0.93
C LEU A 124 -5.69 -3.00 0.47
N LYS A 125 -6.88 -3.18 1.05
CA LYS A 125 -7.17 -2.79 2.43
C LYS A 125 -6.25 -3.51 3.42
N SER A 126 -6.01 -4.81 3.24
CA SER A 126 -5.18 -5.60 4.15
C SER A 126 -3.72 -5.16 4.12
N ILE A 127 -3.16 -4.89 2.93
CA ILE A 127 -1.81 -4.33 2.79
C ILE A 127 -1.74 -2.95 3.47
N TYR A 128 -2.73 -2.08 3.25
CA TYR A 128 -2.76 -0.77 3.90
C TYR A 128 -2.86 -0.88 5.43
N PHE A 129 -3.71 -1.80 5.93
CA PHE A 129 -3.84 -2.08 7.35
C PHE A 129 -2.52 -2.53 7.97
N TYR A 130 -1.79 -3.43 7.29
CA TYR A 130 -0.45 -3.84 7.68
C TYR A 130 0.50 -2.63 7.79
N LEU A 131 0.56 -1.76 6.76
CA LEU A 131 1.44 -0.59 6.77
C LEU A 131 1.14 0.37 7.93
N LYS A 132 -0.13 0.57 8.28
CA LYS A 132 -0.54 1.49 9.36
C LYS A 132 -0.34 0.95 10.75
N ASN A 133 -0.37 -0.36 10.89
CA ASN A 133 -0.27 -1.01 12.20
C ASN A 133 1.09 -1.68 12.42
N LYS A 134 2.01 -1.62 11.46
CA LYS A 134 3.31 -2.30 11.54
C LYS A 134 4.03 -2.09 12.89
N ASN A 135 4.09 -0.85 13.37
CA ASN A 135 4.74 -0.52 14.64
C ASN A 135 4.00 -1.02 15.91
N ASN A 136 2.73 -1.41 15.79
CA ASN A 136 1.91 -1.92 16.89
C ASN A 136 2.07 -3.44 17.09
N TYR A 137 2.75 -4.12 16.15
CA TYR A 137 2.90 -5.59 16.09
C TYR A 137 4.37 -6.02 15.88
N GLU A 138 5.31 -5.10 16.10
CA GLU A 138 6.76 -5.35 16.17
C GLU A 138 7.19 -5.39 17.64
#